data_AF-A0A8S3YS66-F1
#
_entry.id   AF-A0A8S3YS66-F1
#
_cell.length_a   1.000
_cell.length_b   1.000
_cell.length_c   1.000
_cell.angle_alpha   90.00
_cell.angle_beta   90.00
_cell.angle_gamma   90.00
#
_symmetry.space_group_name_H-M   'P 1'
#
loop_
_entity.id
_entity.type
_entity.pdbx_description
1 polymer ?
#
loop_
_entity_poly.entity_id
_entity_poly.type
_entity_poly.pdbx_seq_one_letter_code
_entity_poly.pdbx_strand_id
1 'polypeptide(L)'
;MLGGGGGTGGVGFRQVGLGLRLKVGFETGRGWYETGWGWYETGWGWYETGEGWYETGEGWYGTGEGWYETGEGWYETGEGWYGTGVGWYGTGVGWYGTGEGWYETGEGWYETGEGWYETGEGCYETGEGWYETGEGWYEPCEGWYETGEGWYETREGWYEAGEGWYETGDG
;
A
#
# COMPACT_ATOMS: atom_id res chain seq x y z
N MET A 1 -19.76 8.19 -32.98
CA MET A 1 -20.55 8.29 -31.75
C MET A 1 -19.59 8.05 -30.60
N LEU A 2 -19.19 9.09 -29.89
CA LEU A 2 -18.51 8.99 -28.60
C LEU A 2 -19.29 9.90 -27.66
N GLY A 3 -20.17 9.30 -26.87
CA GLY A 3 -20.87 9.94 -25.75
C GLY A 3 -20.01 9.78 -24.51
N GLY A 4 -19.74 10.87 -23.79
CA GLY A 4 -20.29 11.17 -22.46
C GLY A 4 -19.08 11.53 -21.58
N GLY A 5 -19.04 12.56 -20.74
CA GLY A 5 -20.09 13.24 -20.00
C GLY A 5 -19.94 12.91 -18.51
N GLY A 6 -19.09 13.64 -17.79
CA GLY A 6 -18.94 13.56 -16.32
C GLY A 6 -18.23 14.81 -15.81
N GLY A 7 -18.90 15.57 -14.93
CA GLY A 7 -18.51 16.93 -14.52
C GLY A 7 -17.63 16.97 -13.28
N THR A 8 -16.70 17.92 -13.26
CA THR A 8 -15.83 18.24 -12.11
C THR A 8 -16.57 19.14 -11.11
N GLY A 9 -16.79 18.64 -9.89
CA GLY A 9 -17.22 19.42 -8.73
C GLY A 9 -16.01 19.83 -7.90
N GLY A 10 -15.41 20.97 -8.21
CA GLY A 10 -14.32 21.57 -7.44
C GLY A 10 -14.22 23.05 -7.81
N VAL A 11 -13.94 23.92 -6.84
CA VAL A 11 -13.93 25.38 -7.06
C VAL A 11 -12.77 25.74 -8.01
N GLY A 12 -13.05 25.89 -9.32
CA GLY A 12 -12.22 26.65 -10.27
C GLY A 12 -11.57 25.94 -11.48
N PHE A 13 -12.14 26.26 -12.65
CA PHE A 13 -11.64 26.22 -14.04
C PHE A 13 -11.37 24.88 -14.77
N ARG A 14 -12.12 24.74 -15.88
CA ARG A 14 -12.15 23.64 -16.86
C ARG A 14 -11.03 23.83 -17.90
N GLN A 15 -10.23 22.80 -18.16
CA GLN A 15 -9.41 22.68 -19.37
C GLN A 15 -9.37 21.24 -19.86
N VAL A 16 -9.35 21.07 -21.19
CA VAL A 16 -9.29 19.80 -21.90
C VAL A 16 -7.85 19.65 -22.42
N GLY A 17 -7.17 18.56 -22.06
CA GLY A 17 -5.91 18.13 -22.70
C GLY A 17 -4.68 18.08 -21.79
N LEU A 18 -3.94 16.96 -21.93
CA LEU A 18 -2.61 16.60 -21.41
C LEU A 18 -1.79 17.79 -20.87
N GLY A 19 -1.62 17.87 -19.55
CA GLY A 19 -0.71 18.84 -18.92
C GLY A 19 -0.66 18.72 -17.40
N LEU A 20 0.56 18.64 -16.84
CA LEU A 20 0.87 18.64 -15.40
C LEU A 20 0.05 19.71 -14.65
N ARG A 21 -0.54 19.32 -13.52
CA ARG A 21 -1.44 20.15 -12.71
C ARG A 21 -0.88 20.36 -11.31
N LEU A 22 -0.21 21.49 -11.06
CA LEU A 22 0.12 21.91 -9.70
C LEU A 22 -1.03 22.76 -9.15
N LYS A 23 -1.86 22.22 -8.25
CA LYS A 23 -2.96 22.95 -7.61
C LYS A 23 -3.00 22.71 -6.10
N VAL A 24 -2.93 23.80 -5.35
CA VAL A 24 -3.11 23.78 -3.90
C VAL A 24 -4.61 23.59 -3.59
N GLY A 25 -5.09 22.36 -3.42
CA GLY A 25 -6.50 22.08 -3.14
C GLY A 25 -6.92 20.60 -3.09
N PHE A 26 -8.21 20.38 -3.38
CA PHE A 26 -8.85 19.06 -3.52
C PHE A 26 -9.02 18.75 -5.02
N GLU A 27 -8.67 17.54 -5.42
CA GLU A 27 -8.75 17.08 -6.80
C GLU A 27 -9.44 15.73 -6.91
N THR A 28 -10.17 15.57 -8.00
CA THR A 28 -10.85 14.33 -8.34
C THR A 28 -10.71 14.09 -9.83
N GLY A 29 -9.96 13.06 -10.22
CA GLY A 29 -9.64 12.69 -11.60
C GLY A 29 -10.31 11.38 -12.01
N ARG A 30 -10.51 11.16 -13.32
CA ARG A 30 -10.94 9.87 -13.90
C ARG A 30 -10.45 9.78 -15.34
N GLY A 31 -9.57 8.82 -15.61
CA GLY A 31 -8.87 8.79 -16.88
C GLY A 31 -8.12 7.50 -17.15
N TRP A 32 -7.46 7.45 -18.31
CA TRP A 32 -6.47 6.39 -18.54
C TRP A 32 -5.17 6.67 -17.81
N TYR A 33 -4.85 7.95 -17.61
CA TYR A 33 -3.66 8.45 -16.95
C TYR A 33 -4.08 9.65 -16.11
N GLU A 34 -3.82 9.58 -14.81
CA GLU A 34 -4.03 10.68 -13.87
C GLU A 34 -2.71 11.00 -13.18
N THR A 35 -2.44 12.29 -12.97
CA THR A 35 -1.28 12.74 -12.20
C THR A 35 -1.67 13.99 -11.43
N GLY A 36 -1.56 13.94 -10.10
CA GLY A 36 -2.04 14.97 -9.19
C GLY A 36 -0.99 15.42 -8.17
N TRP A 37 -1.07 16.68 -7.72
CA TRP A 37 -0.31 17.18 -6.58
C TRP A 37 -1.19 18.13 -5.77
N GLY A 38 -1.46 17.78 -4.52
CA GLY A 38 -2.45 18.51 -3.73
C GLY A 38 -2.47 18.19 -2.24
N TRP A 39 -3.42 18.80 -1.52
CA TRP A 39 -3.67 18.42 -0.13
C TRP A 39 -4.53 17.16 -0.06
N TYR A 40 -5.44 17.00 -1.03
CA TYR A 40 -6.38 15.89 -1.13
C TYR A 40 -6.54 15.50 -2.60
N GLU A 41 -6.12 14.30 -2.94
CA GLU A 41 -6.22 13.76 -4.29
C GLU A 41 -7.09 12.50 -4.26
N THR A 42 -7.95 12.35 -5.26
CA THR A 42 -8.69 11.10 -5.49
C THR A 42 -8.76 10.81 -6.97
N GLY A 43 -8.33 9.63 -7.40
CA GLY A 43 -8.31 9.26 -8.81
C GLY A 43 -8.83 7.87 -9.09
N TRP A 44 -9.29 7.66 -10.32
CA TRP A 44 -9.61 6.32 -10.84
C TRP A 44 -9.09 6.20 -12.27
N GLY A 45 -8.23 5.22 -12.52
CA GLY A 45 -7.62 5.08 -13.83
C GLY A 45 -6.87 3.80 -14.09
N TRP A 46 -6.22 3.73 -15.25
CA TRP A 46 -5.28 2.63 -15.52
C TRP A 46 -3.91 2.89 -14.92
N TYR A 47 -3.50 4.17 -14.88
CA TYR A 47 -2.26 4.64 -14.30
C TYR A 47 -2.58 5.88 -13.46
N GLU A 48 -2.27 5.81 -12.18
CA GLU A 48 -2.44 6.87 -11.19
C GLU A 48 -1.06 7.19 -10.59
N THR A 49 -0.79 8.48 -10.42
CA THR A 49 0.39 8.93 -9.66
C THR A 49 0.06 10.22 -8.93
N GLY A 50 0.24 10.26 -7.63
CA GLY A 50 -0.01 11.46 -6.86
C GLY A 50 1.06 11.74 -5.83
N GLU A 51 1.14 13.00 -5.41
CA GLU A 51 1.77 13.33 -4.14
C GLU A 51 0.89 14.32 -3.36
N GLY A 52 0.76 14.10 -2.06
CA GLY A 52 -0.08 14.98 -1.25
C GLY A 52 -0.11 14.68 0.24
N TRP A 53 -1.03 15.32 0.95
CA TRP A 53 -1.28 14.99 2.35
C TRP A 53 -2.21 13.80 2.50
N TYR A 54 -3.21 13.71 1.61
CA TYR A 54 -4.17 12.63 1.53
C TYR A 54 -4.34 12.24 0.07
N GLU A 55 -4.08 10.98 -0.24
CA GLU A 55 -4.24 10.42 -1.57
C GLU A 55 -5.07 9.14 -1.51
N THR A 56 -5.96 8.98 -2.48
CA THR A 56 -6.69 7.72 -2.68
C THR A 56 -6.81 7.43 -4.16
N GLY A 57 -6.26 6.32 -4.61
CA GLY A 57 -6.30 5.88 -6.00
C GLY A 57 -6.99 4.53 -6.16
N GLU A 58 -7.74 4.34 -7.24
CA GLU A 58 -8.14 3.01 -7.68
C GLU A 58 -7.70 2.78 -9.13
N GLY A 59 -6.99 1.69 -9.41
CA GLY A 59 -6.54 1.44 -10.77
C GLY A 59 -5.90 0.10 -11.08
N TRP A 60 -5.14 0.08 -12.17
CA TRP A 60 -4.29 -1.07 -12.51
C TRP A 60 -2.87 -0.86 -12.01
N TYR A 61 -2.39 0.38 -12.05
CA TYR A 61 -1.09 0.78 -11.55
C TYR A 61 -1.27 2.10 -10.81
N GLY A 62 -0.91 2.15 -9.55
CA GLY A 62 -0.94 3.36 -8.74
C GLY A 62 0.34 3.52 -7.92
N THR A 63 0.76 4.77 -7.77
CA THR A 63 1.86 5.14 -6.88
C THR A 63 1.52 6.48 -6.23
N GLY A 64 1.42 6.49 -4.91
CA GLY A 64 1.18 7.70 -4.16
C GLY A 64 2.29 7.98 -3.17
N GLU A 65 2.61 9.26 -2.98
CA GLU A 65 3.55 9.72 -1.94
C GLU A 65 2.88 10.76 -1.03
N GLY A 66 2.85 10.54 0.28
CA GLY A 66 2.18 11.49 1.15
C GLY A 66 2.20 11.25 2.65
N TRP A 67 1.28 11.91 3.36
CA TRP A 67 1.05 11.62 4.78
C TRP A 67 0.12 10.42 4.95
N TYR A 68 -0.92 10.34 4.13
CA TYR A 68 -1.89 9.26 4.08
C TYR A 68 -2.09 8.87 2.62
N GLU A 69 -1.72 7.66 2.29
CA GLU A 69 -1.85 7.09 0.95
C GLU A 69 -2.69 5.82 1.03
N THR A 70 -3.59 5.65 0.07
CA THR A 70 -4.31 4.39 -0.12
C THR A 70 -4.54 4.12 -1.60
N GLY A 71 -3.91 3.08 -2.13
CA GLY A 71 -4.13 2.57 -3.48
C GLY A 71 -4.88 1.24 -3.49
N GLU A 72 -5.88 1.10 -4.36
CA GLU A 72 -6.53 -0.19 -4.64
C GLU A 72 -6.42 -0.58 -6.12
N GLY A 73 -5.87 -1.74 -6.44
CA GLY A 73 -5.65 -2.10 -7.84
C GLY A 73 -4.91 -3.40 -8.12
N TRP A 74 -4.18 -3.42 -9.23
CA TRP A 74 -3.34 -4.57 -9.58
C TRP A 74 -1.91 -4.43 -9.07
N TYR A 75 -1.35 -3.23 -9.14
CA TYR A 75 -0.02 -2.87 -8.68
C TYR A 75 -0.10 -1.52 -7.97
N GLU A 76 -0.10 -1.53 -6.65
CA GLU A 76 -0.29 -0.32 -5.85
C GLU A 76 0.90 -0.12 -4.92
N THR A 77 1.41 1.10 -4.86
CA THR A 77 2.50 1.49 -3.97
C THR A 77 2.11 2.76 -3.23
N GLY A 78 2.03 2.65 -1.92
CA GLY A 78 1.75 3.75 -1.02
C GLY A 78 2.96 4.10 -0.17
N GLU A 79 3.56 5.26 -0.39
CA GLU A 79 4.67 5.74 0.43
C GLU A 79 4.21 6.90 1.32
N GLY A 80 4.40 6.80 2.63
CA GLY A 80 4.01 7.90 3.50
C GLY A 80 4.19 7.70 5.00
N TRP A 81 3.51 8.52 5.80
CA TRP A 81 3.40 8.22 7.22
C TRP A 81 2.46 7.03 7.45
N TYR A 82 1.37 6.99 6.68
CA TYR A 82 0.46 5.86 6.52
C TYR A 82 0.40 5.53 5.04
N GLY A 83 0.88 4.35 4.64
CA GLY A 83 0.83 3.86 3.26
C GLY A 83 0.06 2.55 3.19
N THR A 84 -0.94 2.47 2.30
CA THR A 84 -1.75 1.27 2.12
C THR A 84 -1.83 0.89 0.65
N GLY A 85 -1.29 -0.28 0.29
CA GLY A 85 -1.45 -0.87 -1.03
C GLY A 85 -2.37 -2.08 -0.95
N VAL A 86 -3.49 -2.05 -1.68
CA VAL A 86 -4.42 -3.20 -1.78
C VAL A 86 -4.45 -3.68 -3.23
N GLY A 87 -4.15 -4.95 -3.48
CA GLY A 87 -4.22 -5.44 -4.86
C GLY A 87 -3.76 -6.85 -5.13
N TRP A 88 -3.28 -7.06 -6.36
CA TRP A 88 -2.55 -8.30 -6.67
C TRP A 88 -1.10 -8.20 -6.22
N TYR A 89 -0.52 -7.00 -6.36
CA TYR A 89 0.74 -6.59 -5.78
C TYR A 89 0.52 -5.28 -5.03
N GLY A 90 0.52 -5.31 -3.70
CA GLY A 90 0.48 -4.11 -2.87
C GLY A 90 1.84 -3.87 -2.20
N THR A 91 2.16 -2.59 -2.01
CA THR A 91 3.34 -2.16 -1.26
C THR A 91 2.97 -0.98 -0.39
N GLY A 92 3.17 -1.13 0.93
CA GLY A 92 3.02 -0.05 1.90
C GLY A 92 4.38 0.31 2.47
N VAL A 93 4.81 1.56 2.34
CA VAL A 93 6.07 2.04 2.92
C VAL A 93 5.77 3.21 3.84
N GLY A 94 6.21 3.15 5.10
CA GLY A 94 6.00 4.28 5.99
C GLY A 94 6.33 4.12 7.45
N TRP A 95 5.72 4.96 8.28
CA TRP A 95 5.70 4.69 9.72
C TRP A 95 4.68 3.59 10.04
N TYR A 96 3.58 3.58 9.30
CA TYR A 96 2.55 2.56 9.28
C TYR A 96 2.35 2.12 7.82
N GLY A 97 2.87 0.96 7.43
CA GLY A 97 2.57 0.34 6.15
C GLY A 97 1.52 -0.76 6.28
N THR A 98 0.69 -0.91 5.24
CA THR A 98 -0.29 -1.98 5.13
C THR A 98 -0.34 -2.50 3.71
N GLY A 99 -0.23 -3.81 3.55
CA GLY A 99 -0.39 -4.50 2.27
C GLY A 99 -1.52 -5.52 2.34
N GLU A 100 -2.43 -5.54 1.36
CA GLU A 100 -3.44 -6.60 1.26
C GLU A 100 -3.52 -7.13 -0.17
N GLY A 101 -3.29 -8.44 -0.37
CA GLY A 101 -3.33 -8.98 -1.72
C GLY A 101 -2.70 -10.33 -1.96
N TRP A 102 -2.21 -10.55 -3.18
CA TRP A 102 -1.56 -11.82 -3.53
C TRP A 102 -0.07 -11.81 -3.20
N TYR A 103 0.58 -10.66 -3.38
CA TYR A 103 1.99 -10.42 -3.13
C TYR A 103 2.15 -9.05 -2.46
N GLU A 104 2.48 -9.06 -1.18
CA GLU A 104 2.54 -7.85 -0.38
C GLU A 104 3.96 -7.56 0.09
N THR A 105 4.30 -6.28 0.18
CA THR A 105 5.56 -5.83 0.76
C THR A 105 5.31 -4.64 1.67
N GLY A 106 5.72 -4.77 2.92
CA GLY A 106 5.63 -3.73 3.94
C GLY A 106 7.01 -3.28 4.39
N GLU A 107 7.27 -1.97 4.44
CA GLU A 107 8.50 -1.44 5.05
C GLU A 107 8.17 -0.28 5.99
N GLY A 108 8.50 -0.42 7.28
CA GLY A 108 8.21 0.65 8.21
C GLY A 108 8.42 0.39 9.69
N TRP A 109 7.83 1.24 10.53
CA TRP A 109 7.90 1.01 11.99
C TRP A 109 6.85 0.00 12.45
N TYR A 110 5.65 0.07 11.85
CA TYR A 110 4.53 -0.82 12.06
C TYR A 110 4.04 -1.30 10.70
N GLU A 111 4.16 -2.59 10.44
CA GLU A 111 3.73 -3.22 9.21
C GLU A 111 2.60 -4.21 9.48
N THR A 112 1.67 -4.30 8.53
CA THR A 112 0.61 -5.30 8.54
C THR A 112 0.38 -5.79 7.13
N GLY A 113 0.54 -7.09 6.89
CA GLY A 113 0.21 -7.71 5.63
C GLY A 113 -0.87 -8.77 5.77
N GLU A 114 -1.70 -8.90 4.75
CA GLU A 114 -2.57 -10.06 4.56
C GLU A 114 -2.45 -10.52 3.11
N GLY A 115 -1.93 -11.73 2.88
CA GLY A 115 -1.81 -12.19 1.51
C GLY A 115 -1.42 -13.64 1.26
N TRP A 116 -1.13 -13.94 0.00
CA TRP A 116 -0.59 -15.28 -0.36
C TRP A 116 0.92 -15.34 -0.13
N TYR A 117 1.60 -14.24 -0.39
CA TYR A 117 3.01 -14.04 -0.13
C TYR A 117 3.16 -12.65 0.48
N GLU A 118 3.78 -12.57 1.64
CA GLU A 118 4.06 -11.33 2.32
C GLU A 118 5.55 -11.24 2.65
N THR A 119 6.05 -10.01 2.60
CA THR A 119 7.40 -9.68 3.02
C THR A 119 7.36 -8.38 3.81
N GLY A 120 7.72 -8.43 5.09
CA GLY A 120 7.74 -7.26 5.96
C GLY A 120 9.15 -6.97 6.47
N GLU A 121 9.49 -5.68 6.55
CA GLU A 121 10.64 -5.21 7.33
C GLU A 121 10.18 -4.09 8.27
N GLY A 122 10.30 -4.31 9.59
CA GLY A 122 9.92 -3.26 10.52
C GLY A 122 10.16 -3.51 12.00
N CYS A 123 9.89 -2.51 12.83
CA CYS A 123 10.03 -2.73 14.28
C CYS A 123 8.93 -3.66 14.82
N TYR A 124 7.73 -3.56 14.26
CA TYR A 124 6.58 -4.38 14.58
C TYR A 124 5.96 -4.82 13.26
N GLU A 125 5.94 -6.12 13.02
CA GLU A 125 5.35 -6.71 11.83
C GLU A 125 4.20 -7.61 12.25
N THR A 126 3.15 -7.68 11.45
CA THR A 126 2.07 -8.65 11.65
C THR A 126 1.63 -9.14 10.29
N GLY A 127 1.83 -10.43 10.03
CA GLY A 127 1.54 -11.02 8.74
C GLY A 127 0.60 -12.21 8.83
N GLU A 128 -0.34 -12.29 7.88
CA GLU A 128 -1.22 -13.44 7.71
C GLU A 128 -1.19 -13.93 6.26
N GLY A 129 -0.77 -15.18 6.05
CA GLY A 129 -0.70 -15.69 4.69
C GLY A 129 -0.22 -17.11 4.47
N TRP A 130 0.06 -17.44 3.21
CA TRP A 130 0.59 -18.76 2.86
C TRP A 130 2.12 -18.83 3.02
N TYR A 131 2.80 -17.74 2.70
CA TYR A 131 4.25 -17.61 2.79
C TYR A 131 4.60 -16.25 3.38
N GLU A 132 5.19 -16.28 4.56
CA GLU A 132 5.57 -15.10 5.33
C GLU A 132 7.08 -14.98 5.41
N THR A 133 7.59 -13.78 5.22
CA THR A 133 9.00 -13.45 5.44
C THR A 133 9.10 -12.11 6.16
N GLY A 134 9.53 -12.14 7.42
CA GLY A 134 9.60 -10.95 8.26
C GLY A 134 10.99 -10.66 8.81
N GLU A 135 11.31 -9.38 9.01
CA GLU A 135 12.48 -8.97 9.79
C GLU A 135 12.12 -7.82 10.73
N GLY A 136 12.29 -8.04 12.03
CA GLY A 136 11.87 -7.03 13.00
C GLY A 136 12.22 -7.22 14.47
N TRP A 137 11.72 -6.30 15.30
CA TRP A 137 11.86 -6.47 16.75
C TRP A 137 10.77 -7.37 17.32
N TYR A 138 9.58 -7.30 16.75
CA TYR A 138 8.39 -8.06 17.14
C TYR A 138 7.67 -8.57 15.90
N GLU A 139 7.59 -9.88 15.76
CA GLU A 139 6.98 -10.58 14.61
C GLU A 139 5.96 -11.62 15.08
N PRO A 140 4.70 -11.24 15.28
CA PRO A 140 3.57 -12.17 15.22
C PRO A 140 3.18 -12.48 13.76
N CYS A 141 3.37 -13.72 13.33
CA CYS A 141 2.98 -14.18 12.00
C CYS A 141 2.09 -15.43 12.10
N GLU A 142 1.15 -15.57 11.16
CA GLU A 142 0.35 -16.78 10.99
C GLU A 142 0.37 -17.23 9.52
N GLY A 143 0.85 -18.44 9.25
CA GLY A 143 0.86 -18.93 7.88
C GLY A 143 1.26 -20.38 7.67
N TRP A 144 1.31 -20.81 6.40
CA TRP A 144 1.75 -22.18 6.09
C TRP A 144 3.27 -22.35 6.15
N TYR A 145 4.00 -21.34 5.68
CA TYR A 145 5.45 -21.29 5.69
C TYR A 145 5.88 -19.93 6.20
N GLU A 146 6.65 -19.92 7.28
CA GLU A 146 7.08 -18.68 7.93
C GLU A 146 8.60 -18.67 8.03
N THR A 147 9.20 -17.56 7.61
CA THR A 147 10.61 -17.25 7.81
C THR A 147 10.73 -15.90 8.49
N GLY A 148 11.57 -15.75 9.51
CA GLY A 148 11.88 -14.40 9.98
C GLY A 148 13.06 -14.29 10.93
N GLU A 149 13.47 -13.05 11.20
CA GLU A 149 14.59 -12.74 12.08
C GLU A 149 14.26 -11.57 13.01
N GLY A 150 14.14 -11.87 14.31
CA GLY A 150 13.81 -10.83 15.26
C GLY A 150 14.16 -11.02 16.73
N TRP A 151 13.78 -10.03 17.53
CA TRP A 151 13.97 -10.12 18.98
C TRP A 151 12.90 -10.97 19.65
N TYR A 152 11.65 -10.81 19.23
CA TYR A 152 10.49 -11.51 19.78
C TYR A 152 9.63 -12.03 18.64
N GLU A 153 9.51 -13.36 18.55
CA GLU A 153 8.84 -14.03 17.44
C GLU A 153 7.73 -14.92 17.98
N THR A 154 6.54 -14.79 17.40
CA THR A 154 5.40 -15.68 17.60
C THR A 154 4.95 -16.16 16.24
N ARG A 155 5.05 -17.47 16.01
CA ARG A 155 4.77 -18.11 14.72
C ARG A 155 3.71 -19.18 14.91
N GLU A 156 2.72 -19.23 14.02
CA GLU A 156 1.67 -20.24 14.04
C GLU A 156 1.56 -20.91 12.67
N GLY A 157 2.55 -21.74 12.34
CA GLY A 157 2.64 -22.32 11.01
C GLY A 157 3.05 -23.79 10.92
N TRP A 158 2.83 -24.37 9.72
CA TRP A 158 3.21 -25.77 9.47
C TRP A 158 4.72 -25.94 9.29
N TYR A 159 5.39 -24.90 8.83
CA TYR A 159 6.82 -24.87 8.61
C TYR A 159 7.38 -23.51 9.05
N GLU A 160 8.14 -23.52 10.13
CA GLU A 160 8.73 -22.33 10.72
C GLU A 160 10.26 -22.38 10.59
N ALA A 161 10.87 -21.27 10.17
CA ALA A 161 12.31 -21.06 10.16
C ALA A 161 12.62 -19.64 10.65
N GLY A 162 13.67 -19.46 11.45
CA GLY A 162 14.03 -18.13 11.89
C GLY A 162 15.14 -18.10 12.93
N GLU A 163 15.58 -16.89 13.26
CA GLU A 163 16.53 -16.65 14.34
C GLU A 163 15.98 -15.59 15.32
N GLY A 164 15.46 -16.06 16.44
CA GLY A 164 14.88 -15.22 17.48
C GLY A 164 15.67 -15.23 18.80
N TRP A 165 15.71 -14.08 19.49
CA TRP A 165 16.15 -14.09 20.90
C TRP A 165 15.10 -14.74 21.82
N TYR A 166 13.83 -14.61 21.47
CA TYR A 166 12.68 -15.17 22.16
C TYR A 166 11.65 -15.70 21.14
N GLU A 167 11.50 -17.02 21.07
CA GLU A 167 10.65 -17.71 20.09
C GLU A 167 9.49 -18.44 20.78
N THR A 168 8.29 -18.37 20.20
CA THR A 168 7.12 -19.20 20.56
C THR A 168 6.43 -19.70 19.29
N GLY A 169 6.23 -21.01 19.15
CA GLY A 169 5.53 -21.60 18.01
C GLY A 169 4.93 -22.99 18.29
N ASP A 170 3.98 -23.39 17.46
CA ASP A 170 3.19 -24.63 17.59
C ASP A 170 3.78 -25.77 16.72
N GLY A 171 5.01 -26.21 17.06
CA GLY A 171 5.72 -27.29 16.34
C GLY A 171 5.11 -28.70 16.43
#